data_AF-A0A7X2G5A2-F1
#
_entry.id   AF-A0A7X2G5A2-F1
#
_cell.length_a   1.000
_cell.length_b   1.000
_cell.length_c   1.000
_cell.angle_alpha   90.00
_cell.angle_beta   90.00
_cell.angle_gamma   90.00
#
_symmetry.space_group_name_H-M   'P 1'
#
loop_
_entity.id
_entity.type
_entity.pdbx_description
1 polymer ?
#
loop_
_entity_poly.entity_id
_entity_poly.type
_entity_poly.pdbx_seq_one_letter_code
_entity_poly.pdbx_strand_id
1 'polypeptide(L)'
;MQKTIILKRLITGIILLLVGLWVGYIGISFSSMGVTYDYPMAVSYGGDEIILASANLIIGITFISTCYMFPKKWLDYILVGLGVILYSICLTEFSQNEITSYVTWIFFIISVACLLIGIPWSKNGYKTMPYQTKNSVKKNTQKDSSDYMEQIAKLKKLLDDNAITQEEYDAKKKQLLNL
;
A
#
# COMPACT_ATOMS: atom_id res chain seq x y z
N MET A 1 -0.72 5.21 -17.49
CA MET A 1 -1.58 5.24 -16.28
C MET A 1 -1.25 6.52 -15.53
N GLN A 2 -2.21 7.44 -15.38
CA GLN A 2 -1.99 8.72 -14.71
C GLN A 2 -1.95 8.52 -13.19
N LYS A 3 -0.98 9.14 -12.51
CA LYS A 3 -0.91 9.12 -11.04
C LYS A 3 -2.05 9.98 -10.49
N THR A 4 -2.89 9.40 -9.64
CA THR A 4 -3.95 10.10 -8.91
C THR A 4 -3.65 10.02 -7.43
N ILE A 5 -4.25 10.87 -6.59
CA ILE A 5 -4.02 10.79 -5.14
C ILE A 5 -4.87 9.65 -4.55
N ILE A 6 -4.26 8.79 -3.73
CA ILE A 6 -4.98 7.79 -2.93
C ILE A 6 -5.58 8.49 -1.71
N LEU A 7 -6.78 9.03 -1.87
CA LEU A 7 -7.45 9.84 -0.85
C LEU A 7 -7.54 9.14 0.51
N LYS A 8 -7.81 7.82 0.53
CA LYS A 8 -7.88 7.03 1.77
C LYS A 8 -6.57 7.06 2.56
N ARG A 9 -5.42 6.92 1.89
CA ARG A 9 -4.10 6.98 2.52
C ARG A 9 -3.81 8.38 3.05
N LEU A 10 -4.17 9.40 2.28
CA LEU A 10 -3.96 10.79 2.71
C LEU A 10 -4.75 11.10 3.99
N ILE A 11 -6.05 10.81 4.00
CA ILE A 11 -6.93 11.08 5.16
C ILE A 11 -6.47 10.27 6.38
N THR A 12 -6.26 8.96 6.23
CA THR A 12 -5.81 8.11 7.35
C THR A 12 -4.44 8.53 7.87
N GLY A 13 -3.52 8.91 6.98
CA GLY A 13 -2.21 9.39 7.35
C GLY A 13 -2.25 10.69 8.16
N ILE A 14 -3.10 11.66 7.77
CA ILE A 14 -3.29 12.90 8.52
C ILE A 14 -3.90 12.63 9.89
N ILE A 15 -4.93 11.78 9.97
CA ILE A 15 -5.57 11.44 11.25
C ILE A 15 -4.55 10.77 12.18
N LEU A 16 -3.80 9.78 11.70
CA LEU A 16 -2.76 9.10 12.49
C LEU A 16 -1.67 10.06 12.95
N LEU A 17 -1.29 11.05 12.12
CA LEU A 17 -0.32 12.06 12.51
C LEU A 17 -0.84 12.92 13.67
N LEU A 18 -2.08 13.42 13.57
CA LEU A 18 -2.69 14.24 14.64
C LEU A 18 -2.90 13.44 15.93
N VAL A 19 -3.40 12.20 15.82
CA VAL A 19 -3.56 11.29 16.97
C VAL A 19 -2.20 10.97 17.58
N GLY A 20 -1.18 10.69 16.77
CA GLY A 20 0.18 10.42 17.24
C GLY A 20 0.78 11.59 18.02
N LEU A 21 0.63 12.82 17.52
CA LEU A 21 1.09 14.02 18.24
C LEU A 21 0.36 14.22 19.57
N TRP A 22 -0.96 14.04 19.58
CA TRP A 22 -1.77 14.19 20.79
C TRP A 22 -1.42 13.13 21.84
N VAL A 23 -1.43 11.85 21.46
CA VAL A 23 -1.06 10.75 22.36
C VAL A 23 0.38 10.90 22.84
N GLY A 24 1.31 11.36 22.00
CA GLY A 24 2.69 11.62 22.41
C GLY A 24 2.79 12.70 23.49
N TYR A 25 1.99 13.76 23.39
CA TYR A 25 1.90 14.79 24.43
C TYR A 25 1.36 14.22 25.75
N ILE A 26 0.31 13.41 25.70
CA ILE A 26 -0.24 12.75 26.90
C ILE A 26 0.84 11.84 27.53
N GLY A 27 1.54 11.03 26.72
CA GLY A 27 2.51 10.06 27.22
C GLY A 27 3.71 10.71 27.89
N ILE A 28 4.22 11.81 27.33
CA ILE A 28 5.29 12.62 27.94
C ILE A 28 4.79 13.23 29.27
N SER A 29 3.54 13.71 29.30
CA SER A 29 2.96 14.32 30.50
C SER A 29 2.81 13.31 31.64
N PHE A 30 2.29 12.10 31.36
CA PHE A 30 2.20 11.03 32.36
C PHE A 30 3.56 10.52 32.82
N SER A 31 4.51 10.36 31.90
CA SER A 31 5.89 9.97 32.25
C SER A 31 6.54 10.98 33.19
N SER A 32 6.42 12.27 32.86
CA SER A 32 6.94 13.37 33.69
C SER A 32 6.27 13.43 35.06
N MET A 33 4.94 13.28 35.10
CA MET A 33 4.19 13.22 36.35
C MET A 33 4.61 12.02 37.21
N GLY A 34 4.75 10.84 36.60
CA GLY A 34 5.17 9.63 37.29
C GLY A 34 6.56 9.75 37.92
N VAL A 35 7.51 10.39 37.23
CA VAL A 35 8.84 10.67 37.79
C VAL A 35 8.77 11.72 38.91
N THR A 36 7.99 12.78 38.73
CA THR A 36 7.91 13.90 39.68
C THR A 36 7.28 13.49 41.02
N TYR A 37 6.26 12.63 40.98
CA TYR A 37 5.50 12.22 42.16
C TYR A 37 5.83 10.78 42.63
N ASP A 38 6.90 10.17 42.12
CA ASP A 38 7.30 8.79 42.41
C ASP A 38 6.15 7.77 42.24
N TYR A 39 5.44 7.91 41.12
CA TYR A 39 4.28 7.08 40.75
C TYR A 39 4.62 6.21 39.53
N PRO A 40 5.23 5.02 39.73
CA PRO A 40 5.80 4.21 38.66
C PRO A 40 4.75 3.75 37.63
N MET A 41 3.50 3.56 38.06
CA MET A 41 2.41 3.19 37.15
C MET A 41 2.13 4.26 36.08
N ALA A 42 2.26 5.56 36.41
CA ALA A 42 2.14 6.62 35.42
C ALA A 42 3.35 6.70 34.49
N VAL A 43 4.55 6.33 34.96
CA VAL A 43 5.74 6.23 34.10
C VAL A 43 5.55 5.13 33.06
N SER A 44 5.08 3.95 33.48
CA SER A 44 4.77 2.81 32.60
C SER A 44 3.75 3.21 31.53
N TYR A 45 2.60 3.72 31.97
CA TYR A 45 1.51 4.13 31.10
C TYR A 45 1.93 5.23 30.10
N GLY A 46 2.73 6.21 30.56
CA GLY A 46 3.29 7.23 29.68
C GLY A 46 4.23 6.66 28.62
N GLY A 47 4.98 5.61 28.96
CA GLY A 47 5.81 4.83 28.04
C GLY A 47 4.99 4.16 26.93
N ASP A 48 3.87 3.51 27.27
CA ASP A 48 2.98 2.86 26.30
C ASP A 48 2.39 3.86 25.31
N GLU A 49 1.96 5.03 25.81
CA GLU A 49 1.43 6.09 24.96
C GLU A 49 2.51 6.63 24.02
N ILE A 50 3.76 6.76 24.47
CA ILE A 50 4.88 7.16 23.61
C ILE A 50 5.15 6.11 22.51
N ILE A 51 5.03 4.81 22.82
CA ILE A 51 5.15 3.73 21.83
C ILE A 51 4.02 3.84 20.80
N LEU A 52 2.77 4.01 21.25
CA LEU A 52 1.59 4.18 20.39
C LEU A 52 1.73 5.42 19.50
N ALA A 53 2.18 6.54 20.07
CA ALA A 53 2.45 7.78 19.35
C ALA A 53 3.49 7.58 18.25
N SER A 54 4.60 6.92 18.58
CA SER A 54 5.68 6.63 17.65
C SER A 54 5.20 5.78 16.47
N ALA A 55 4.43 4.72 16.76
CA ALA A 55 3.82 3.86 15.74
C ALA A 55 2.90 4.66 14.81
N ASN A 56 2.02 5.48 15.39
CA ASN A 56 1.08 6.31 14.64
C ASN A 56 1.79 7.34 13.75
N LEU A 57 2.86 7.96 14.24
CA LEU A 57 3.64 8.92 13.45
C LEU A 57 4.34 8.22 12.28
N ILE A 58 4.99 7.08 12.49
CA ILE A 58 5.67 6.31 11.44
C ILE A 58 4.68 5.88 10.35
N ILE A 59 3.56 5.27 10.76
CA ILE A 59 2.54 4.79 9.82
C ILE A 59 1.87 5.97 9.11
N GLY A 60 1.53 7.03 9.86
CA GLY A 60 0.88 8.23 9.34
C GLY A 60 1.72 8.96 8.30
N ILE A 61 2.99 9.23 8.63
CA ILE A 61 3.96 9.82 7.68
C ILE A 61 4.10 8.92 6.46
N THR A 62 4.23 7.60 6.63
CA THR A 62 4.36 6.69 5.49
C THR A 62 3.13 6.73 4.59
N PHE A 63 1.91 6.79 5.13
CA PHE A 63 0.69 6.91 4.33
C PHE A 63 0.61 8.25 3.58
N ILE A 64 1.00 9.36 4.21
CA ILE A 64 1.07 10.67 3.56
C ILE A 64 2.10 10.64 2.43
N SER A 65 3.33 10.20 2.69
CA SER A 65 4.41 10.16 1.69
C SER A 65 4.10 9.23 0.52
N THR A 66 3.34 8.16 0.76
CA THR A 66 3.00 7.17 -0.28
C THR A 66 1.63 7.38 -0.92
N CYS A 67 0.91 8.48 -0.62
CA CYS A 67 -0.41 8.75 -1.17
C CYS A 67 -0.42 9.03 -2.69
N TYR A 68 0.72 9.47 -3.25
CA TYR A 68 0.89 9.73 -4.68
C TYR A 68 1.77 8.68 -5.39
N MET A 69 2.15 7.61 -4.68
CA MET A 69 2.98 6.54 -5.21
C MET A 69 2.13 5.32 -5.58
N PHE A 70 2.50 4.59 -6.64
CA PHE A 70 1.90 3.29 -6.92
C PHE A 70 2.06 2.38 -5.70
N PRO A 71 0.98 1.76 -5.21
CA PRO A 71 1.04 0.95 -4.00
C PRO A 71 1.97 -0.25 -4.23
N LYS A 72 2.71 -0.62 -3.19
CA LYS A 72 3.60 -1.78 -3.18
C LYS A 72 3.12 -2.75 -2.11
N LYS A 73 2.72 -3.97 -2.50
CA LYS A 73 2.19 -4.99 -1.58
C LYS A 73 3.08 -5.20 -0.36
N TRP A 74 4.39 -5.27 -0.56
CA TRP A 74 5.32 -5.56 0.53
C TRP A 74 5.38 -4.44 1.58
N LEU A 75 5.27 -3.18 1.15
CA LEU A 75 5.21 -2.04 2.07
C LEU A 75 3.94 -2.08 2.93
N ASP A 76 2.80 -2.44 2.33
CA ASP A 76 1.54 -2.60 3.07
C ASP A 76 1.66 -3.68 4.15
N TYR A 77 2.21 -4.86 3.82
CA TYR A 77 2.40 -5.94 4.80
C TYR A 77 3.36 -5.57 5.93
N ILE A 78 4.44 -4.85 5.62
CA ILE A 78 5.38 -4.36 6.63
C ILE A 78 4.68 -3.40 7.59
N LEU A 79 3.86 -2.48 7.07
CA LEU A 79 3.10 -1.54 7.91
C LEU A 79 2.06 -2.25 8.78
N VAL A 80 1.34 -3.25 8.26
CA VAL A 80 0.44 -4.08 9.08
C VAL A 80 1.22 -4.79 10.18
N GLY A 81 2.31 -5.48 9.82
CA GLY A 81 3.11 -6.24 10.77
C GLY A 81 3.67 -5.36 11.88
N LEU A 82 4.24 -4.20 11.51
CA LEU A 82 4.73 -3.20 12.46
C LEU A 82 3.62 -2.71 13.38
N GLY A 83 2.47 -2.34 12.81
CA GLY A 83 1.32 -1.87 13.58
C GLY A 83 0.82 -2.92 14.57
N VAL A 84 0.66 -4.18 14.12
CA VAL A 84 0.22 -5.28 14.99
C VAL A 84 1.19 -5.50 16.15
N ILE A 85 2.50 -5.51 15.90
CA ILE A 85 3.50 -5.71 16.95
C ILE A 85 3.45 -4.57 17.96
N LEU A 86 3.57 -3.32 17.49
CA LEU A 86 3.64 -2.16 18.39
C LEU A 86 2.33 -1.95 19.16
N TYR A 87 1.17 -2.11 18.51
CA TYR A 87 -0.12 -1.99 19.17
C TYR A 87 -0.36 -3.13 20.18
N SER A 88 0.17 -4.33 19.95
CA SER A 88 0.09 -5.43 20.92
C SER A 88 0.93 -5.18 22.16
N ILE A 89 2.10 -4.54 22.02
CA ILE A 89 2.93 -4.14 23.16
C ILE A 89 2.17 -3.15 24.04
N CYS A 90 1.51 -2.15 23.45
CA CYS A 90 0.72 -1.19 24.23
C CYS A 90 -0.40 -1.86 25.04
N LEU A 91 -0.94 -3.02 24.61
CA LEU A 91 -2.05 -3.71 25.29
C LEU A 91 -1.64 -4.40 26.60
N THR A 92 -0.36 -4.62 26.87
CA THR A 92 0.07 -5.38 28.07
C THR A 92 -0.13 -4.61 29.36
N GLU A 93 -0.22 -3.28 29.28
CA GLU A 93 -0.16 -2.38 30.42
C GLU A 93 -1.34 -1.38 30.47
N PHE A 94 -2.35 -1.57 29.60
CA PHE A 94 -3.57 -0.75 29.59
C PHE A 94 -4.23 -0.73 30.98
N SER A 95 -4.04 0.39 31.68
CA SER A 95 -4.48 0.56 33.07
C SER A 95 -6.00 0.45 33.17
N GLN A 96 -6.49 -0.26 34.19
CA GLN A 96 -7.94 -0.38 34.48
C GLN A 96 -8.53 0.83 35.22
N ASN A 97 -7.78 1.93 35.40
CA ASN A 97 -8.33 3.15 36.02
C ASN A 97 -9.34 3.83 35.07
N GLU A 98 -10.56 4.07 35.57
CA GLU A 98 -11.74 4.28 34.72
C GLU A 98 -11.61 5.41 33.70
N ILE A 99 -11.15 6.61 34.05
CA ILE A 99 -11.28 7.79 33.15
C ILE A 99 -10.16 7.89 32.10
N THR A 100 -8.91 7.72 32.49
CA THR A 100 -7.76 7.78 31.55
C THR A 100 -7.76 6.60 30.58
N SER A 101 -8.25 5.44 31.02
CA SER A 101 -8.39 4.25 30.19
C SER A 101 -9.32 4.48 29.00
N TYR A 102 -10.51 5.09 29.19
CA TYR A 102 -11.45 5.27 28.07
C TYR A 102 -10.88 6.12 26.93
N VAL A 103 -10.16 7.19 27.27
CA VAL A 103 -9.58 8.10 26.26
C VAL A 103 -8.48 7.39 25.47
N THR A 104 -7.61 6.62 26.12
CA THR A 104 -6.60 5.83 25.41
C THR A 104 -7.20 4.70 24.61
N TRP A 105 -8.24 4.03 25.10
CA TRP A 105 -8.95 3.01 24.32
C TRP A 105 -9.55 3.62 23.05
N ILE A 106 -10.13 4.82 23.13
CA ILE A 106 -10.65 5.52 21.95
C ILE A 106 -9.53 5.78 20.94
N PHE A 107 -8.39 6.34 21.36
CA PHE A 107 -7.28 6.61 20.44
C PHE A 107 -6.67 5.34 19.87
N PHE A 108 -6.55 4.29 20.67
CA PHE A 108 -6.10 2.98 20.23
C PHE A 108 -7.02 2.40 19.15
N ILE A 109 -8.34 2.42 19.39
CA ILE A 109 -9.34 1.96 18.42
C ILE A 109 -9.27 2.79 17.13
N ILE A 110 -9.12 4.11 17.24
CA ILE A 110 -8.94 5.00 16.08
C ILE A 110 -7.67 4.63 15.29
N SER A 111 -6.56 4.38 15.98
CA SER A 111 -5.28 3.98 15.38
C SER A 111 -5.41 2.67 14.60
N VAL A 112 -6.00 1.65 15.22
CA VAL A 112 -6.25 0.35 14.58
C VAL A 112 -7.19 0.53 13.38
N ALA A 113 -8.31 1.24 13.55
CA ALA A 113 -9.25 1.48 12.46
C ALA A 113 -8.59 2.23 11.28
N CYS A 114 -7.77 3.24 11.55
CA CYS A 114 -7.05 3.98 10.51
C CYS A 114 -6.03 3.11 9.78
N LEU A 115 -5.32 2.23 10.49
CA LEU A 115 -4.40 1.26 9.86
C LEU A 115 -5.17 0.33 8.91
N LEU A 116 -6.29 -0.23 9.36
CA LEU A 116 -7.10 -1.16 8.56
C LEU A 116 -7.74 -0.46 7.34
N ILE A 117 -8.26 0.76 7.50
CA ILE A 117 -8.89 1.55 6.42
C ILE A 117 -7.84 2.05 5.41
N GLY A 118 -6.65 2.39 5.90
CA GLY A 118 -5.58 2.94 5.10
C GLY A 118 -5.06 1.96 4.05
N ILE A 119 -5.21 0.64 4.28
CA ILE A 119 -4.59 -0.43 3.47
C ILE A 119 -5.58 -1.00 2.44
N PRO A 120 -5.13 -1.33 1.22
CA PRO A 120 -5.98 -1.92 0.23
C PRO A 120 -6.05 -3.44 0.43
N TRP A 121 -7.12 -3.94 1.05
CA TRP A 121 -7.37 -5.38 1.24
C TRP A 121 -7.62 -6.16 -0.06
N SER A 122 -7.70 -5.48 -1.20
CA SER A 122 -7.92 -6.09 -2.52
C SER A 122 -6.63 -6.65 -3.11
N LYS A 123 -6.72 -7.82 -3.76
CA LYS A 123 -5.62 -8.44 -4.53
C LYS A 123 -5.03 -7.50 -5.60
N ASN A 124 -5.84 -6.54 -6.07
CA ASN A 124 -5.50 -5.62 -7.15
C ASN A 124 -5.09 -4.23 -6.66
N GLY A 125 -5.08 -3.95 -5.34
CA GLY A 125 -4.71 -2.64 -4.79
C GLY A 125 -5.88 -1.66 -4.70
N TYR A 126 -5.63 -0.36 -4.80
CA TYR A 126 -6.69 0.65 -4.76
C TYR A 126 -7.43 0.72 -6.10
N LYS A 127 -8.73 1.00 -6.08
CA LYS A 127 -9.56 1.15 -7.29
C LYS A 127 -8.99 2.21 -8.25
N THR A 128 -8.45 3.30 -7.71
CA THR A 128 -7.86 4.41 -8.48
C THR A 128 -6.38 4.18 -8.81
N MET A 129 -5.67 3.37 -8.03
CA MET A 129 -4.24 3.06 -8.20
C MET A 129 -4.00 1.56 -7.92
N PRO A 130 -4.16 0.68 -8.92
CA PRO A 130 -3.95 -0.74 -8.74
C PRO A 130 -2.47 -1.09 -8.62
N TYR A 131 -2.17 -2.27 -8.07
CA TYR A 131 -0.81 -2.80 -8.02
C TYR A 131 -0.23 -2.97 -9.42
N GLN A 132 0.98 -2.46 -9.64
CA GLN A 132 1.70 -2.72 -10.87
C GLN A 132 2.27 -4.14 -10.84
N THR A 133 1.57 -5.09 -11.45
CA THR A 133 2.15 -6.39 -11.79
C THR A 133 3.19 -6.20 -12.89
N LYS A 134 4.41 -6.74 -12.72
CA LYS A 134 5.50 -6.71 -13.72
C LYS A 134 5.09 -7.17 -15.14
N ASN A 135 3.94 -7.81 -15.30
CA ASN A 135 3.44 -8.30 -16.58
C ASN A 135 2.70 -7.25 -17.44
N SER A 136 2.44 -6.04 -16.95
CA SER A 136 1.75 -5.00 -17.75
C SER A 136 2.67 -4.12 -18.61
N VAL A 137 3.96 -4.49 -18.77
CA VAL A 137 4.84 -3.93 -19.82
C VAL A 137 4.95 -4.86 -21.05
N LYS A 138 4.31 -6.04 -21.04
CA LYS A 138 4.19 -6.91 -22.24
C LYS A 138 2.77 -6.96 -22.81
N LYS A 139 2.08 -5.82 -22.86
CA LYS A 139 0.79 -5.74 -23.56
C LYS A 139 0.70 -4.60 -24.57
N ASN A 140 1.84 -4.26 -25.20
CA ASN A 140 1.87 -3.46 -26.43
C ASN A 140 3.05 -3.78 -27.38
N THR A 141 3.68 -4.95 -27.28
CA THR A 141 4.71 -5.37 -28.28
C THR A 141 4.79 -6.89 -28.48
N GLN A 142 3.72 -7.62 -28.16
CA GLN A 142 3.70 -9.09 -28.35
C GLN A 142 2.38 -9.60 -28.93
N LYS A 143 1.56 -8.70 -29.50
CA LYS A 143 0.44 -9.09 -30.36
C LYS A 143 0.88 -9.20 -31.82
N ASP A 144 1.94 -8.51 -32.21
CA ASP A 144 2.41 -8.47 -33.60
C ASP A 144 3.19 -9.73 -34.01
N SER A 145 4.19 -10.18 -33.24
CA SER A 145 5.06 -11.27 -33.72
C SER A 145 4.36 -12.64 -33.84
N SER A 146 3.38 -12.92 -33.00
CA SER A 146 2.58 -14.16 -33.07
C SER A 146 1.62 -14.15 -34.25
N ASP A 147 1.03 -12.99 -34.54
CA ASP A 147 0.04 -12.82 -35.61
C ASP A 147 0.73 -12.82 -36.99
N TYR A 148 1.92 -12.18 -37.10
CA TYR A 148 2.73 -12.21 -38.33
C TYR A 148 3.18 -13.63 -38.72
N MET A 149 3.64 -14.44 -37.76
CA MET A 149 4.06 -15.81 -38.05
C MET A 149 2.89 -16.69 -38.48
N GLU A 150 1.71 -16.49 -37.90
CA GLU A 150 0.50 -17.22 -38.30
C GLU A 150 -0.01 -16.78 -39.69
N GLN A 151 0.06 -15.48 -40.00
CA GLN A 151 -0.30 -14.94 -41.31
C GLN A 151 0.68 -15.36 -42.41
N ILE A 152 1.98 -15.40 -42.13
CA ILE A 152 3.00 -15.91 -43.05
C ILE A 152 2.79 -17.41 -43.30
N ALA A 153 2.44 -18.19 -42.27
CA ALA A 153 2.12 -19.61 -42.43
C ALA A 153 0.85 -19.84 -43.29
N LYS A 154 -0.17 -18.98 -43.15
CA LYS A 154 -1.37 -19.01 -44.00
C LYS A 154 -1.05 -18.63 -45.45
N LEU A 155 -0.23 -17.60 -45.66
CA LEU A 155 0.24 -17.22 -46.99
C LEU A 155 1.04 -18.34 -47.65
N LYS A 156 1.89 -19.05 -46.89
CA LYS A 156 2.65 -20.18 -47.41
C LYS A 156 1.76 -21.35 -47.82
N LYS A 157 0.72 -21.65 -47.03
CA LYS A 157 -0.29 -22.65 -47.42
C LYS A 157 -1.03 -22.28 -48.70
N LEU A 158 -1.41 -21.01 -48.87
CA LEU A 158 -2.08 -20.55 -50.09
C LEU A 158 -1.18 -20.67 -51.33
N LEU A 159 0.13 -20.46 -51.16
CA LEU A 159 1.12 -20.69 -52.21
C LEU A 159 1.28 -22.19 -52.52
N ASP A 160 1.39 -23.02 -51.50
CA ASP A 160 1.51 -24.48 -51.62
C ASP A 160 0.24 -25.09 -52.28
N ASP A 161 -0.93 -24.49 -52.05
CA ASP A 161 -2.22 -24.85 -52.67
C ASP A 161 -2.40 -24.24 -54.09
N ASN A 162 -1.38 -23.56 -54.65
CA ASN A 162 -1.40 -22.81 -55.92
C ASN A 162 -2.53 -21.73 -56.01
N ALA A 163 -3.04 -21.26 -54.87
CA ALA A 163 -4.09 -20.24 -54.81
C ALA A 163 -3.54 -18.81 -54.96
N ILE A 164 -2.23 -18.60 -54.75
CA ILE A 164 -1.51 -17.35 -55.00
C ILE A 164 -0.19 -17.66 -55.72
N THR A 165 0.37 -16.68 -56.43
CA THR A 165 1.68 -16.84 -57.09
C THR A 165 2.84 -16.52 -56.14
N GLN A 166 4.05 -16.97 -56.49
CA GLN A 166 5.28 -16.69 -55.73
C GLN A 166 5.51 -15.18 -55.54
N GLU A 167 5.20 -14.39 -56.57
CA GLU A 167 5.35 -12.92 -56.56
C GLU A 167 4.38 -12.25 -55.58
N GLU A 168 3.13 -12.73 -55.51
CA GLU A 168 2.12 -12.24 -54.56
C GLU A 168 2.44 -12.62 -53.12
N TYR A 169 3.01 -13.81 -52.90
CA TYR A 169 3.49 -14.24 -51.60
C TYR A 169 4.61 -13.33 -51.09
N ASP A 170 5.61 -13.06 -51.93
CA ASP A 170 6.78 -12.24 -51.54
C ASP A 170 6.41 -10.76 -51.33
N ALA A 171 5.47 -10.22 -52.10
CA ALA A 171 4.94 -8.87 -51.90
C ALA A 171 4.20 -8.73 -50.55
N LYS A 172 3.31 -9.68 -50.22
CA LYS A 172 2.55 -9.67 -48.96
C LYS A 172 3.43 -9.97 -47.74
N LYS A 173 4.43 -10.84 -47.89
CA LYS A 173 5.41 -11.13 -46.84
C LYS A 173 6.26 -9.90 -46.50
N LYS A 174 6.69 -9.12 -47.49
CA LYS A 174 7.42 -7.85 -47.26
C LYS A 174 6.56 -6.81 -46.55
N GLN A 175 5.30 -6.67 -46.97
CA GLN A 175 4.34 -5.79 -46.29
C GLN A 175 4.11 -6.18 -44.81
N LEU A 176 4.00 -7.47 -44.53
CA LEU A 176 3.83 -7.97 -43.15
C LEU A 176 5.09 -7.79 -42.28
N LEU A 177 6.27 -7.81 -42.88
CA LEU A 177 7.55 -7.63 -42.18
C LEU A 177 8.02 -6.17 -42.12
N ASN A 178 7.26 -5.21 -42.66
CA ASN A 178 7.62 -3.79 -42.74
C ASN A 178 9.05 -3.57 -43.31
N LEU A 179 9.39 -4.27 -44.39
CA LEU A 179 10.67 -4.17 -45.12
C LEU A 179 10.50 -3.44 -46.46
#